data_AF-A0A2V9YWN1-F1
#
_entry.id   AF-A0A2V9YWN1-F1
#
_cell.length_a   1.000
_cell.length_b   1.000
_cell.length_c   1.000
_cell.angle_alpha   90.00
_cell.angle_beta   90.00
_cell.angle_gamma   90.00
#
_symmetry.space_group_name_H-M   'P 1'
#
loop_
_entity.id
_entity.type
_entity.pdbx_description
1 polymer ?
#
loop_
_entity_poly.entity_id
_entity_poly.type
_entity_poly.pdbx_seq_one_letter_code
_entity_poly.pdbx_strand_id
1 'polypeptide(L)'
;ADGTVWPCCVRADNLGNLRDHNYDFKTIWFGEKIKEVRRSIAAKECHCPLANASYTNMLHDLPTLGRVAGNLMRPKVPLGAISLPVKAESGQSSRDRIA
;
A
#
# COMPACT_ATOMS: atom_id res chain seq x y z
N ALA A 1 22.54 -8.98 -9.47
CA ALA A 1 22.12 -7.85 -8.62
C ALA A 1 23.20 -7.58 -7.57
N ASP A 2 23.60 -6.33 -7.43
CA ASP A 2 24.70 -5.82 -6.61
C ASP A 2 24.36 -5.67 -5.11
N GLY A 3 23.15 -6.04 -4.67
CA GLY A 3 22.72 -5.99 -3.27
C GLY A 3 22.20 -4.62 -2.81
N THR A 4 22.03 -3.69 -3.74
CA THR A 4 21.46 -2.37 -3.45
C THR A 4 19.97 -2.48 -3.15
N VAL A 5 19.53 -1.81 -2.09
CA VAL A 5 18.13 -1.78 -1.65
C VAL A 5 17.45 -0.54 -2.21
N TRP A 6 16.32 -0.75 -2.88
CA TRP A 6 15.48 0.31 -3.44
C TRP A 6 14.10 0.35 -2.78
N PRO A 7 13.45 1.53 -2.68
CA PRO A 7 12.14 1.66 -2.07
C PRO A 7 11.00 1.18 -2.98
N CYS A 8 11.16 1.32 -4.30
CA CYS A 8 10.22 0.81 -5.30
C CYS A 8 10.92 0.62 -6.66
N CYS A 9 10.27 -0.12 -7.56
CA CYS A 9 10.78 -0.43 -8.90
C CYS A 9 10.87 0.76 -9.87
N VAL A 10 10.16 1.85 -9.60
CA VAL A 10 10.11 3.01 -10.49
C VAL A 10 11.13 4.08 -10.09
N ARG A 11 11.12 4.47 -8.81
CA ARG A 11 11.96 5.55 -8.31
C ARG A 11 13.41 5.10 -8.10
N ALA A 12 13.62 3.82 -7.74
CA ALA A 12 14.93 3.18 -7.65
C ALA A 12 15.99 3.96 -6.83
N ASP A 13 15.58 4.75 -5.82
CA ASP A 13 16.54 5.47 -4.98
C ASP A 13 17.49 4.47 -4.28
N ASN A 14 18.78 4.79 -4.26
CA ASN A 14 19.75 3.98 -3.54
C ASN A 14 19.66 4.24 -2.02
N LEU A 15 19.03 3.32 -1.29
CA LEU A 15 18.90 3.40 0.16
C LEU A 15 20.16 2.91 0.89
N GLY A 16 20.97 2.08 0.24
CA GLY A 16 22.16 1.43 0.80
C GLY A 16 22.37 0.04 0.19
N ASN A 17 23.52 -0.57 0.46
CA ASN A 17 23.84 -1.91 0.01
C ASN A 17 23.81 -2.91 1.18
N LEU A 18 23.19 -4.07 1.00
CA LEU A 18 23.14 -5.10 2.04
C LEU A 18 24.53 -5.58 2.49
N ARG A 19 25.53 -5.57 1.59
CA ARG A 19 26.89 -6.03 1.92
C ARG A 19 27.56 -5.14 2.97
N ASP A 20 27.27 -3.85 2.97
CA ASP A 20 27.84 -2.88 3.91
C ASP A 20 27.22 -2.99 5.31
N HIS A 21 26.04 -3.62 5.40
CA HIS A 21 25.26 -3.76 6.63
C HIS A 21 25.23 -5.21 7.14
N ASN A 22 26.21 -6.04 6.77
CA ASN A 22 26.27 -7.46 7.12
C ASN A 22 24.94 -8.20 6.81
N TYR A 23 24.32 -7.82 5.69
CA TYR A 23 23.02 -8.32 5.23
C TYR A 23 21.84 -8.07 6.19
N ASP A 24 21.96 -7.17 7.17
CA ASP A 24 20.84 -6.74 8.00
C ASP A 24 20.00 -5.68 7.28
N PHE A 25 18.99 -6.15 6.55
CA PHE A 25 18.03 -5.30 5.83
C PHE A 25 17.32 -4.27 6.72
N LYS A 26 17.07 -4.59 8.01
CA LYS A 26 16.30 -3.71 8.90
C LYS A 26 17.03 -2.39 9.12
N THR A 27 18.36 -2.42 9.20
CA THR A 27 19.17 -1.21 9.36
C THR A 27 18.94 -0.21 8.23
N ILE A 28 18.84 -0.70 6.99
CA ILE A 28 18.56 0.13 5.81
C ILE A 28 17.09 0.56 5.79
N TRP A 29 16.17 -0.38 6.04
CA TRP A 29 14.72 -0.16 5.90
C TRP A 29 14.09 0.69 7.01
N PHE A 30 14.74 0.82 8.16
CA PHE A 30 14.34 1.71 9.25
C PHE A 30 15.29 2.90 9.46
N GLY A 31 16.28 3.07 8.57
CA GLY A 31 17.21 4.20 8.58
C GLY A 31 16.58 5.51 8.10
N GLU A 32 17.37 6.59 8.12
CA GLU A 32 16.90 7.94 7.80
C GLU A 32 16.54 8.14 6.33
N LYS A 33 17.34 7.60 5.40
CA LYS A 33 17.12 7.76 3.95
C LYS A 33 15.71 7.31 3.52
N ILE A 34 15.27 6.17 4.02
CA ILE A 34 13.94 5.64 3.67
C ILE A 34 12.82 6.35 4.42
N LYS A 35 13.05 6.91 5.61
CA LYS A 35 12.06 7.79 6.27
C LYS A 35 11.80 9.04 5.44
N GLU A 36 12.85 9.64 4.88
CA GLU A 36 12.73 10.78 3.97
C GLU A 36 11.96 10.42 2.69
N VAL A 37 12.28 9.29 2.07
CA VAL A 37 11.52 8.80 0.91
C VAL A 37 10.05 8.57 1.26
N ARG A 38 9.74 7.94 2.40
CA ARG A 38 8.35 7.73 2.85
C ARG A 38 7.63 9.06 3.09
N ARG A 39 8.29 10.05 3.70
CA ARG A 39 7.74 11.40 3.89
C ARG A 39 7.40 12.06 2.55
N SER A 40 8.32 12.01 1.59
CA SER A 40 8.12 12.55 0.23
C SER A 40 6.94 11.88 -0.50
N ILE A 41 6.83 10.55 -0.42
CA ILE A 41 5.70 9.79 -0.98
C ILE A 41 4.39 10.20 -0.30
N ALA A 42 4.37 10.32 1.04
CA ALA A 42 3.18 10.75 1.78
C ALA A 42 2.78 12.20 1.45
N ALA A 43 3.75 13.06 1.15
CA ALA A 43 3.54 14.43 0.68
C ALA A 43 3.08 14.52 -0.79
N LYS A 44 2.86 13.38 -1.46
CA LYS A 44 2.43 13.27 -2.88
C LYS A 44 3.44 13.84 -3.88
N GLU A 45 4.70 13.91 -3.51
CA GLU A 45 5.79 14.35 -4.39
C GLU A 45 6.23 13.24 -5.37
N CYS A 46 5.76 12.01 -5.16
CA CYS A 46 6.01 10.87 -6.05
C CYS A 46 4.81 10.64 -6.97
N HIS A 47 5.03 10.74 -8.28
CA HIS A 47 3.99 10.54 -9.31
C HIS A 47 4.11 9.14 -9.94
N CYS A 48 3.82 8.10 -9.16
CA CYS A 48 4.01 6.72 -9.61
C CYS A 48 2.91 6.27 -10.60
N PRO A 49 3.25 5.88 -11.84
CA PRO A 49 2.27 5.33 -12.79
C PRO A 49 1.76 3.95 -12.37
N LEU A 50 2.51 3.25 -11.52
CA LEU A 50 2.20 1.91 -11.01
C LEU A 50 1.60 1.90 -9.61
N ALA A 51 1.23 3.05 -9.03
CA ALA A 51 0.59 3.10 -7.71
C ALA A 51 -0.68 2.23 -7.64
N ASN A 52 -1.31 2.05 -8.81
CA ASN A 52 -2.57 1.36 -8.99
C ASN A 52 -2.38 -0.06 -9.55
N ALA A 53 -1.15 -0.56 -9.64
CA ALA A 53 -0.87 -1.83 -10.32
C ALA A 53 -1.58 -3.02 -9.65
N SER A 54 -1.90 -2.93 -8.35
CA SER A 54 -2.68 -3.97 -7.66
C SER A 54 -4.16 -4.04 -8.09
N TYR A 55 -4.72 -2.98 -8.69
CA TYR A 55 -6.12 -3.01 -9.16
C TYR A 55 -6.33 -3.99 -10.32
N THR A 56 -5.30 -4.25 -11.13
CA THR A 56 -5.40 -5.27 -12.18
C THR A 56 -5.63 -6.67 -11.56
N ASN A 57 -5.00 -6.96 -10.41
CA ASN A 57 -5.24 -8.21 -9.69
C ASN A 57 -6.69 -8.31 -9.18
N MET A 58 -7.28 -7.20 -8.74
CA MET A 58 -8.69 -7.17 -8.30
C MET A 58 -9.67 -7.36 -9.46
N LEU A 59 -9.31 -6.93 -10.68
CA LEU A 59 -10.13 -7.15 -11.87
C LEU A 59 -10.21 -8.64 -12.24
N HIS A 60 -9.14 -9.40 -11.99
CA HIS A 60 -9.10 -10.83 -12.23
C HIS A 60 -9.68 -11.67 -11.07
N ASP A 61 -9.99 -11.06 -9.93
CA ASP A 61 -10.70 -11.72 -8.83
C ASP A 61 -12.23 -11.54 -9.01
N LEU A 62 -12.85 -12.55 -9.63
CA LEU A 62 -14.29 -12.54 -9.95
C LEU A 62 -15.20 -12.23 -8.73
N PRO A 63 -14.94 -12.76 -7.51
CA PRO A 63 -15.74 -12.41 -6.33
C PRO A 63 -15.64 -10.94 -5.93
N THR A 64 -14.43 -10.37 -5.89
CA THR A 64 -14.23 -8.95 -5.59
C THR A 64 -14.85 -8.08 -6.66
N LEU A 65 -14.69 -8.44 -7.94
CA LEU A 65 -15.30 -7.72 -9.06
C LEU A 65 -16.84 -7.67 -8.92
N GLY A 66 -17.47 -8.80 -8.60
CA GLY A 66 -18.92 -8.87 -8.38
C GLY A 66 -19.40 -7.99 -7.22
N ARG A 67 -18.66 -7.95 -6.10
CA ARG A 67 -18.99 -7.09 -4.94
C ARG A 67 -18.91 -5.60 -5.29
N VAL A 68 -17.84 -5.20 -5.98
CA VAL A 68 -17.64 -3.80 -6.39
C VAL A 68 -18.71 -3.39 -7.41
N ALA A 69 -18.98 -4.24 -8.41
CA ALA A 69 -20.03 -3.99 -9.40
C ALA A 69 -21.42 -3.84 -8.74
N GLY A 70 -21.76 -4.72 -7.80
CA GLY A 70 -23.00 -4.62 -7.03
C GLY A 70 -23.11 -3.32 -6.22
N ASN A 71 -22.01 -2.84 -5.62
CA ASN A 71 -22.01 -1.56 -4.91
C ASN A 71 -22.18 -0.35 -5.85
N LEU A 72 -21.67 -0.43 -7.08
CA LEU A 72 -21.82 0.63 -8.07
C LEU A 72 -23.26 0.71 -8.62
N MET A 73 -23.92 -0.45 -8.75
CA MET A 73 -25.29 -0.58 -9.24
C MET A 73 -26.36 -0.32 -8.16
N ARG A 74 -25.98 -0.25 -6.88
CA ARG A 74 -26.90 0.14 -5.81
C ARG A 74 -27.26 1.62 -5.95
N PRO A 75 -28.56 1.99 -5.97
CA PRO A 75 -28.94 3.39 -5.98
C PRO A 75 -28.33 4.08 -4.75
N LYS A 76 -27.62 5.19 -4.96
CA LYS A 76 -27.09 6.03 -3.88
C LYS A 76 -28.27 6.70 -3.18
N VAL A 77 -28.80 6.03 -2.16
CA VAL A 77 -29.75 6.64 -1.24
C VAL A 77 -29.04 7.79 -0.52
N PRO A 78 -29.64 8.99 -0.41
CA PRO A 78 -29.03 10.11 0.29
C PRO A 78 -28.67 9.72 1.73
N LEU A 79 -27.48 10.15 2.15
CA LEU A 79 -26.74 9.75 3.35
C LEU A 79 -27.47 9.95 4.69
N GLY A 80 -28.70 10.48 4.68
CA GLY A 80 -29.55 10.68 5.86
C GLY A 80 -30.66 9.64 6.06
N ALA A 81 -30.89 8.72 5.13
CA ALA A 81 -32.04 7.79 5.19
C ALA A 81 -31.69 6.33 5.52
N ILE A 82 -30.42 6.05 5.88
CA ILE A 82 -29.95 4.67 6.09
C ILE A 82 -29.28 4.53 7.45
N SER A 83 -30.04 4.02 8.42
CA SER A 83 -29.51 3.36 9.62
C SER A 83 -29.02 1.95 9.23
N LEU A 84 -27.87 1.85 8.55
CA LEU A 84 -27.29 0.54 8.27
C LEU A 84 -26.68 -0.02 9.56
N PRO A 85 -26.98 -1.27 9.96
CA PRO A 85 -26.13 -1.97 10.89
C PRO A 85 -24.80 -2.21 10.17
N VAL A 86 -23.81 -1.37 10.45
CA VAL A 86 -22.41 -1.68 10.19
C VAL A 86 -22.12 -2.95 10.97
N LYS A 87 -22.17 -4.10 10.31
CA LYS A 87 -21.59 -5.32 10.86
C LYS A 87 -20.10 -5.03 10.94
N ALA A 88 -19.62 -4.81 12.17
CA ALA A 88 -18.22 -4.63 12.46
C ALA A 88 -17.48 -5.87 11.96
N GLU A 89 -16.95 -5.79 10.74
CA GLU A 89 -15.90 -6.70 10.32
C GLU A 89 -14.70 -6.32 11.16
N SER A 90 -14.33 -7.21 12.08
CA SER A 90 -13.10 -7.15 12.85
C SER A 90 -11.91 -7.27 11.90
N GLY A 91 -11.64 -6.18 11.19
CA GLY A 91 -10.41 -5.96 10.45
C GLY A 91 -9.32 -5.72 11.47
N GLN A 92 -8.69 -6.80 11.93
CA GLN A 92 -7.45 -6.74 12.67
C GLN A 92 -6.46 -5.93 11.84
N SER A 93 -6.23 -4.69 12.28
CA SER A 93 -5.30 -3.76 11.70
C SER A 93 -3.93 -4.44 11.61
N SER A 94 -3.42 -4.62 10.39
CA SER A 94 -2.08 -5.15 10.13
C SER A 94 -0.95 -4.30 10.75
N ARG A 95 -1.29 -3.17 11.40
CA ARG A 95 -0.37 -2.37 12.21
C ARG A 95 0.09 -3.07 13.50
N ASP A 96 -0.63 -4.10 13.97
CA ASP A 96 -0.29 -4.78 15.23
C ASP A 96 0.69 -5.95 15.06
N ARG A 97 1.12 -6.26 13.82
CA ARG A 97 2.07 -7.35 13.52
C ARG A 97 3.52 -6.89 13.31
N ILE A 98 3.79 -5.61 13.57
CA ILE A 98 5.12 -5.01 13.54
C ILE A 98 5.34 -4.29 14.87
N ALA A 99 5.32 -5.06 15.96
CA ALA A 99 5.86 -4.70 17.26
C ALA A 99 6.68 -5.90 17.76
#